data_AF-A0A949P3V5-F1
#
_entry.id   AF-A0A949P3V5-F1
#
_cell.length_a   1.000
_cell.length_b   1.000
_cell.length_c   1.000
_cell.angle_alpha   90.00
_cell.angle_beta   90.00
_cell.angle_gamma   90.00
#
_symmetry.space_group_name_H-M   'P 1'
#
loop_
_entity.id
_entity.type
_entity.pdbx_description
1 polymer ?
#
loop_
_entity_poly.entity_id
_entity_poly.type
_entity_poly.pdbx_seq_one_letter_code
_entity_poly.pdbx_strand_id
1 'polypeptide(L)' 'MSNKLNEELSALVDDEASEFGLRKILTEIESESELVNKWSRYHIAQAVLRDEQLADTSFGEGIAAALADEPAH' A
#
# COMPACT_ATOMS: atom_id res chain seq x y z
N MET A 1 -2.07 8.80 12.39
CA MET A 1 -1.74 9.14 10.99
C MET A 1 -1.76 10.64 10.71
N SER A 2 -0.64 11.18 10.21
CA SER A 2 -0.53 12.57 9.76
C SER A 2 -1.12 12.73 8.35
N ASN A 3 -1.78 13.86 8.05
CA ASN A 3 -2.32 14.16 6.71
C ASN A 3 -1.26 14.03 5.61
N LYS A 4 -0.02 14.45 5.90
CA LYS A 4 1.09 14.38 4.95
C LYS A 4 1.46 12.94 4.56
N LEU A 5 1.31 11.97 5.47
CA LEU A 5 1.58 10.57 5.15
C LEU A 5 0.51 10.00 4.21
N ASN A 6 -0.75 10.42 4.37
CA ASN A 6 -1.82 10.01 3.46
C ASN A 6 -1.66 10.61 2.07
N GLU A 7 -1.17 11.86 1.98
CA GLU A 7 -0.87 12.51 0.70
C GLU A 7 0.25 11.76 -0.05
N GLU A 8 1.36 11.45 0.63
CA GLU A 8 2.44 10.66 0.04
C GLU A 8 1.96 9.24 -0.32
N LEU A 9 1.08 8.64 0.48
CA LEU A 9 0.48 7.33 0.17
C LEU A 9 -0.38 7.40 -1.09
N SER A 10 -1.17 8.47 -1.27
CA SER A 10 -1.93 8.68 -2.51
C SER A 10 -1.00 8.89 -3.70
N ALA A 11 0.06 9.69 -3.53
CA ALA A 11 1.07 9.88 -4.58
C ALA A 11 1.72 8.54 -4.95
N LEU A 12 1.96 7.66 -3.98
CA LEU A 12 2.53 6.33 -4.24
C LEU A 12 1.58 5.45 -5.08
N VAL A 13 0.25 5.53 -4.86
CA VAL A 13 -0.74 4.79 -5.66
C VAL A 13 -0.71 5.20 -7.14
N ASP A 14 -0.36 6.46 -7.39
CA ASP A 14 -0.27 7.04 -8.73
C ASP A 14 1.17 7.06 -9.29
N ASP A 15 2.13 6.41 -8.62
CA ASP A 15 3.58 6.37 -8.99
C ASP A 15 4.29 7.75 -8.95
N GLU A 16 3.78 8.67 -8.14
CA GLU A 16 4.27 10.05 -7.97
C GLU A 16 4.90 10.33 -6.60
N ALA A 17 5.06 9.32 -5.74
CA ALA A 17 5.62 9.51 -4.40
C ALA A 17 7.08 9.98 -4.43
N SER A 18 7.42 10.86 -3.49
CA SER A 18 8.81 11.26 -3.28
C SER A 18 9.63 10.10 -2.69
N GLU A 19 10.94 10.04 -2.96
CA GLU A 19 11.81 8.99 -2.40
C GLU A 19 11.80 8.99 -0.86
N PHE A 20 11.79 10.17 -0.25
CA PHE A 20 11.68 10.32 1.20
C PHE A 20 10.31 9.86 1.71
N GLY A 21 9.24 10.21 1.01
CA GLY A 21 7.88 9.76 1.30
C GLY A 21 7.76 8.24 1.24
N LEU A 22 8.28 7.61 0.19
CA LEU A 22 8.33 6.16 0.02
C LEU A 22 9.06 5.48 1.18
N ARG A 23 10.28 5.91 1.52
CA ARG A 23 11.03 5.34 2.64
C ARG A 23 10.25 5.46 3.95
N LYS A 24 9.61 6.61 4.18
CA LYS A 24 8.78 6.83 5.36
C LYS A 24 7.57 5.89 5.39
N ILE A 25 6.85 5.74 4.28
CA ILE A 25 5.72 4.82 4.17
C ILE A 25 6.17 3.39 4.50
N LEU A 26 7.29 2.93 3.94
CA LEU A 26 7.83 1.59 4.18
C LEU A 26 8.23 1.36 5.65
N THR A 27 8.74 2.37 6.35
CA THR A 27 9.03 2.24 7.79
C THR A 27 7.74 2.21 8.63
N GLU A 28 6.76 3.06 8.31
CA GLU A 28 5.53 3.15 9.09
C GLU A 28 4.62 1.93 8.89
N ILE A 29 4.63 1.33 7.70
CA ILE A 29 3.77 0.18 7.34
C ILE A 29 4.04 -1.06 8.21
N GLU A 30 5.25 -1.21 8.75
CA GLU A 30 5.61 -2.29 9.67
C GLU A 30 4.90 -2.16 11.03
N SER A 31 4.52 -0.94 11.41
CA SER A 31 3.93 -0.64 12.72
C SER A 31 2.45 -0.21 12.65
N GLU A 32 1.99 0.26 11.49
CA GLU A 32 0.62 0.74 11.28
C GLU A 32 -0.12 -0.12 10.24
N SER A 33 -0.79 -1.19 10.68
CA SER A 33 -1.61 -2.05 9.82
C SER A 33 -2.74 -1.30 9.09
N GLU A 34 -3.23 -0.21 9.66
CA GLU A 34 -4.21 0.68 9.02
C GLU A 34 -3.67 1.35 7.73
N LEU A 35 -2.35 1.47 7.58
CA LEU A 35 -1.73 2.07 6.40
C LEU A 35 -1.86 1.13 5.20
N VAL A 36 -1.63 -0.18 5.43
CA VAL A 36 -1.88 -1.26 4.45
C VAL A 36 -3.35 -1.29 4.03
N ASN A 37 -4.27 -1.21 5.00
CA ASN A 37 -5.71 -1.19 4.73
C ASN A 37 -6.12 0.02 3.88
N LYS A 38 -5.53 1.19 4.15
CA LYS A 38 -5.80 2.39 3.37
C LYS A 38 -5.24 2.28 1.95
N TRP A 39 -4.02 1.78 1.79
CA TRP A 39 -3.40 1.49 0.49
C TRP A 39 -4.30 0.59 -0.38
N SER A 40 -4.78 -0.51 0.20
CA SER A 40 -5.71 -1.43 -0.49
C SER A 40 -6.99 -0.72 -0.93
N ARG A 41 -7.61 0.09 -0.05
CA ARG A 41 -8.83 0.84 -0.40
C ARG A 41 -8.60 1.87 -1.52
N TYR A 42 -7.42 2.50 -1.57
CA TYR A 42 -7.10 3.45 -2.64
C TYR A 42 -6.99 2.75 -3.99
N HIS A 43 -6.34 1.58 -4.07
CA HIS A 43 -6.33 0.81 -5.31
C HIS A 43 -7.72 0.33 -5.74
N ILE A 44 -8.57 -0.09 -4.79
CA ILE A 44 -9.97 -0.44 -5.10
C ILE A 44 -10.70 0.77 -5.68
N ALA A 45 -10.59 1.94 -5.05
CA ALA A 45 -11.21 3.16 -5.56
C ALA A 45 -10.68 3.55 -6.94
N GLN A 46 -9.37 3.44 -7.17
CA GLN A 46 -8.73 3.69 -8.46
C GLN A 46 -9.27 2.75 -9.55
N ALA A 47 -9.39 1.46 -9.26
CA ALA A 47 -9.94 0.47 -10.18
C ALA A 47 -11.40 0.77 -10.54
N VAL A 48 -12.25 1.12 -9.55
CA VAL A 48 -13.64 1.54 -9.81
C VAL A 48 -13.70 2.77 -10.72
N LEU A 49 -12.87 3.78 -10.45
CA LEU A 49 -12.84 5.01 -11.25
C LEU A 49 -12.39 4.78 -12.69
N ARG A 50 -11.56 3.75 -12.92
CA ARG A 50 -11.04 3.37 -14.24
C ARG A 50 -11.91 2.32 -14.95
N ASP A 51 -13.04 1.93 -14.37
CA ASP A 51 -13.89 0.82 -14.86
C ASP A 51 -13.12 -0.49 -15.04
N GLU A 52 -12.15 -0.73 -14.15
CA GLU A 52 -11.33 -1.94 -14.11
C GLU A 52 -12.01 -3.02 -13.27
N GLN A 53 -11.69 -4.28 -13.57
CA GLN A 53 -12.22 -5.42 -12.81
C GLN A 53 -11.63 -5.42 -11.39
N LEU A 54 -12.50 -5.49 -10.38
CA LEU A 54 -12.07 -5.63 -8.99
C LEU A 54 -11.45 -7.01 -8.77
N ALA A 55 -10.22 -7.00 -8.27
CA ALA A 55 -9.55 -8.20 -7.76
C ALA A 55 -9.87 -8.39 -6.27
N ASP A 56 -9.96 -9.64 -5.84
CA ASP A 56 -10.01 -9.96 -4.42
C ASP A 56 -8.65 -9.69 -3.78
N THR A 57 -8.60 -8.77 -2.82
CA THR A 57 -7.38 -8.33 -2.15
C THR A 57 -7.10 -9.11 -0.85
N SER A 58 -7.94 -10.08 -0.49
CA SER A 58 -7.80 -10.86 0.75
C SER A 58 -6.55 -11.73 0.83
N PHE A 59 -5.89 -12.00 -0.30
CA PHE A 59 -4.68 -12.83 -0.35
C PHE A 59 -3.42 -12.13 0.17
N GLY A 60 -3.44 -10.82 0.38
CA GLY A 60 -2.25 -10.02 0.70
C GLY A 60 -1.50 -10.51 1.95
N GLU A 61 -2.22 -10.83 3.03
CA GLU A 61 -1.63 -11.32 4.27
C GLU A 61 -0.95 -12.69 4.10
N GLY A 62 -1.61 -13.61 3.38
CA GLY A 62 -1.06 -14.95 3.13
C GLY A 62 0.19 -14.92 2.26
N ILE A 63 0.20 -14.05 1.24
CA ILE A 63 1.38 -13.84 0.39
C ILE A 63 2.52 -13.22 1.20
N ALA A 64 2.24 -12.19 2.01
CA ALA A 64 3.26 -11.55 2.86
C ALA A 64 3.87 -12.53 3.86
N ALA A 65 3.05 -13.40 4.46
CA ALA A 65 3.53 -14.44 5.38
C ALA A 65 4.43 -15.47 4.68
N ALA A 66 4.04 -15.93 3.49
CA ALA A 66 4.86 -16.86 2.71
C ALA A 66 6.22 -16.24 2.32
N LEU A 67 6.23 -14.96 1.92
CA LEU A 67 7.45 -14.23 1.57
C LEU A 67 8.38 -13.98 2.77
N ALA A 68 7.84 -13.88 3.99
CA ALA A 68 8.66 -13.67 5.19
C ALA A 68 9.57 -14.88 5.50
N ASP A 69 9.21 -16.06 5.03
CA ASP A 69 10.01 -17.29 5.16
C ASP A 69 11.09 -17.42 4.06
N GLU A 70 11.09 -16.53 3.07
CA GLU A 70 12.06 -16.52 1.98
C GLU A 70 13.26 -15.60 2.28
N PRO A 71 14.50 -15.97 1.88
CA PRO A 71 15.66 -15.11 2.07
C PRO A 71 15.58 -13.87 1.16
N ALA A 72 15.83 -12.69 1.72
CA ALA A 72 15.98 -11.46 0.93
C ALA A 72 17.17 -11.61 -0.03
N HIS A 73 16.93 -11.35 -1.32
CA HIS A 73 17.90 -11.46 -2.41
C HIS A 73 18.63 -10.15 -2.70
#